data_AF-A0A484LA91-F1
#
_entry.id   AF-A0A484LA91-F1
#
_cell.length_a   1.000
_cell.length_b   1.000
_cell.length_c   1.000
_cell.angle_alpha   90.00
_cell.angle_beta   90.00
_cell.angle_gamma   90.00
#
_symmetry.space_group_name_H-M   'P 1'
#
loop_
_entity.id
_entity.type
_entity.pdbx_description
1 polymer ?
#
loop_
_entity_poly.entity_id
_entity_poly.type
_entity_poly.pdbx_seq_one_letter_code
_entity_poly.pdbx_strand_id
1 'polypeptide(L)'
;MRRLVEHAGVTGNIYPLAILCYNIMPPPLQVEKEVGEKRVISFHGVGLSVAPKVDFHAVSAATKDPEEAKVVYCSSLYDSVNQQYNVLKSAIHGKKGLKASTPTVSLSQPWQS
;
A
#
# COMPACT_ATOMS: atom_id res chain seq x y z
N MET A 1 -12.84 7.00 6.23
CA MET A 1 -11.68 7.15 7.14
C MET A 1 -11.29 8.60 7.39
N ARG A 2 -10.92 9.39 6.37
CA ARG A 2 -10.47 10.80 6.57
C ARG A 2 -11.41 11.65 7.43
N ARG A 3 -12.72 11.67 7.11
CA ARG A 3 -13.71 12.43 7.89
C ARG A 3 -13.74 12.02 9.36
N LEU A 4 -13.62 10.73 9.65
CA LEU A 4 -13.59 10.23 11.04
C LEU A 4 -12.34 10.74 11.77
N VAL A 5 -11.19 10.75 11.09
CA VAL A 5 -9.94 11.27 11.64
C VAL A 5 -10.05 12.76 12.01
N GLU A 6 -10.69 13.57 11.15
CA GLU A 6 -10.90 15.00 11.45
C GLU A 6 -11.84 15.24 12.63
N HIS A 7 -12.87 14.42 12.80
CA HIS A 7 -13.89 14.61 13.84
C HIS A 7 -13.57 13.86 15.14
N ALA A 8 -12.41 13.20 15.23
CA ALA A 8 -12.01 12.42 16.40
C ALA A 8 -11.53 13.27 17.59
N GLY A 9 -11.39 14.59 17.42
CA GLY A 9 -10.89 15.50 18.46
C GLY A 9 -9.39 15.33 18.78
N VAL A 10 -8.66 14.51 18.02
CA VAL A 10 -7.23 14.25 18.13
C VAL A 10 -6.56 14.31 16.75
N THR A 11 -5.27 14.65 16.70
CA THR A 11 -4.52 14.65 15.43
C THR A 11 -4.36 13.24 14.90
N GLY A 12 -4.88 12.97 13.69
CA GLY A 12 -4.63 11.71 13.00
C GLY A 12 -3.97 11.90 11.64
N ASN A 13 -3.23 10.88 11.21
CA ASN A 13 -2.47 10.88 9.97
C ASN A 13 -2.84 9.65 9.14
N ILE A 14 -2.89 9.80 7.82
CA ILE A 14 -3.14 8.71 6.88
C ILE A 14 -1.88 8.52 6.05
N TYR A 15 -1.31 7.31 6.11
CA TYR A 15 -0.10 6.96 5.37
C TYR A 15 -0.42 5.93 4.30
N PRO A 16 0.07 6.11 3.06
CA PRO A 16 0.00 5.09 2.02
C PRO A 16 0.96 3.94 2.37
N LEU A 17 0.40 2.74 2.50
CA LEU A 17 1.09 1.53 2.90
C LEU A 17 0.89 0.43 1.85
N ALA A 18 1.99 -0.18 1.41
CA ALA A 18 1.99 -1.28 0.44
C ALA A 18 2.44 -2.58 1.11
N ILE A 19 1.68 -3.66 0.87
CA ILE A 19 1.97 -5.01 1.36
C ILE A 19 2.01 -5.97 0.18
N LEU A 20 3.13 -6.66 -0.01
CA LEU A 20 3.27 -7.74 -0.98
C LEU A 20 3.44 -9.06 -0.22
N CYS A 21 2.35 -9.82 -0.09
CA CYS A 21 2.34 -11.10 0.61
C CYS A 21 1.39 -12.16 0.04
N TYR A 22 0.75 -11.89 -1.11
CA TYR A 22 -0.28 -12.77 -1.65
C TYR A 22 0.23 -14.18 -2.00
N ASN A 23 1.52 -14.37 -2.25
CA ASN A 23 2.07 -15.71 -2.51
C ASN A 23 1.97 -16.64 -1.30
N ILE A 24 1.98 -16.10 -0.06
CA ILE A 24 1.85 -16.92 1.16
C ILE A 24 0.49 -17.60 1.21
N MET A 25 -0.58 -16.86 0.89
CA MET A 25 -1.95 -17.36 0.90
C MET A 25 -2.74 -16.58 -0.14
N PRO A 26 -2.70 -17.00 -1.42
CA PRO A 26 -3.36 -16.26 -2.48
C PRO A 26 -4.88 -16.34 -2.31
N PRO A 27 -5.62 -15.30 -2.73
CA PRO A 27 -7.06 -15.39 -2.80
C PRO A 27 -7.46 -16.53 -3.77
N PRO A 28 -8.55 -17.26 -3.48
CA PRO A 28 -9.04 -18.28 -4.40
C PRO A 28 -9.44 -17.64 -5.74
N LEU A 29 -9.11 -18.31 -6.85
CA LEU A 29 -9.42 -17.82 -8.20
C LEU A 29 -10.93 -17.91 -8.52
N GLN A 30 -11.62 -18.87 -7.93
CA GLN A 30 -13.05 -19.10 -8.04
C GLN A 30 -13.61 -19.49 -6.67
N VAL A 31 -14.78 -18.97 -6.32
CA VAL A 31 -15.49 -19.31 -5.09
C VAL A 31 -16.66 -20.21 -5.47
N GLU A 32 -16.53 -21.52 -5.23
CA GLU A 32 -17.66 -22.46 -5.33
C GLU A 32 -18.41 -22.47 -4.00
N LYS A 33 -19.58 -21.83 -3.96
CA LYS A 33 -20.39 -21.66 -2.73
C LYS A 33 -20.72 -22.98 -2.03
N GLU A 34 -20.79 -24.09 -2.77
CA GLU A 34 -21.22 -25.39 -2.24
C GLU A 34 -20.05 -26.27 -1.74
N VAL A 35 -18.81 -26.01 -2.17
CA VAL A 35 -17.64 -26.87 -1.86
C VAL A 35 -16.67 -26.18 -0.89
N GLY A 36 -16.76 -24.86 -0.74
CA GLY A 36 -15.87 -24.06 0.10
C GLY A 36 -14.57 -23.67 -0.61
N GLU A 37 -13.75 -22.83 0.03
CA GLU A 37 -12.51 -22.32 -0.54
C GLU A 37 -11.32 -23.23 -0.20
N LYS A 38 -10.65 -23.81 -1.21
CA LYS A 38 -9.36 -24.46 -1.00
C LYS A 38 -8.26 -23.42 -0.79
N ARG A 39 -7.75 -23.32 0.44
CA ARG A 39 -6.62 -22.43 0.78
C ARG A 39 -5.29 -23.10 0.46
N VAL A 40 -4.49 -22.46 -0.37
CA VAL A 40 -3.10 -22.85 -0.64
C VAL A 40 -2.21 -22.00 0.27
N ILE A 41 -1.28 -22.65 0.97
CA ILE A 41 -0.29 -21.97 1.82
C ILE A 41 1.10 -22.27 1.27
N SER A 42 1.96 -21.26 1.18
CA SER A 42 3.33 -21.43 0.71
C SER A 42 4.36 -20.62 1.52
N PHE A 43 5.62 -21.05 1.47
CA PHE A 43 6.75 -20.29 2.00
C PHE A 43 7.25 -19.32 0.93
N HIS A 44 7.15 -18.01 1.20
CA HIS A 44 7.54 -16.99 0.23
C HIS A 44 8.05 -15.72 0.93
N GLY A 45 8.98 -15.01 0.28
CA GLY A 45 9.39 -13.67 0.72
C GLY A 45 8.23 -12.67 0.64
N VAL A 46 8.16 -11.76 1.60
CA VAL A 46 7.14 -10.70 1.71
C VAL A 46 7.78 -9.32 1.74
N GLY A 47 6.98 -8.32 1.37
CA GLY A 47 7.38 -6.91 1.37
C GLY A 47 6.38 -6.05 2.12
N LEU A 48 6.89 -5.11 2.89
CA LEU A 48 6.12 -4.05 3.54
C LEU A 48 6.83 -2.72 3.27
N SER A 49 6.07 -1.71 2.87
CA SER A 49 6.58 -0.36 2.68
C SER A 49 5.54 0.65 3.15
N VAL A 50 6.02 1.74 3.72
CA VAL A 50 5.21 2.92 4.06
C VAL A 50 5.90 4.15 3.50
N ALA A 51 5.13 5.08 2.93
CA ALA A 51 5.62 6.36 2.43
C ALA A 51 5.02 7.52 3.25
N PRO A 52 5.55 8.75 3.11
CA PRO A 52 5.01 9.92 3.81
C PRO A 52 3.52 10.14 3.56
N LYS A 53 2.85 10.77 4.52
CA LYS A 53 1.43 11.12 4.42
C LYS A 53 1.18 12.07 3.25
N VAL A 54 0.00 11.94 2.63
CA VAL A 54 -0.52 12.93 1.68
C VAL A 54 -1.31 13.97 2.47
N ASP A 55 -1.05 15.25 2.22
CA ASP A 55 -1.76 16.34 2.88
C ASP A 55 -3.06 16.67 2.14
N PHE A 56 -4.20 16.35 2.76
CA PHE A 56 -5.51 16.65 2.20
C PHE A 56 -5.77 18.16 2.11
N HIS A 57 -5.24 18.98 3.04
CA HIS A 57 -5.44 20.42 2.99
C HIS A 57 -4.74 21.04 1.79
N ALA A 58 -3.52 20.58 1.48
CA ALA A 58 -2.80 20.99 0.28
C ALA A 58 -3.57 20.60 -1.00
N VAL A 59 -4.10 19.36 -1.06
CA VAL A 59 -4.92 18.91 -2.20
C VAL A 59 -6.19 19.75 -2.34
N SER A 60 -6.93 19.92 -1.23
CA SER A 60 -8.18 20.67 -1.20
C SER A 60 -8.00 22.14 -1.60
N ALA A 61 -6.86 22.76 -1.23
CA ALA A 61 -6.55 24.13 -1.59
C ALA A 61 -6.19 24.29 -3.09
N ALA A 62 -5.71 23.21 -3.73
CA ALA A 62 -5.34 23.19 -5.14
C ALA A 62 -6.52 22.84 -6.08
N THR A 63 -7.62 22.31 -5.54
CA THR A 63 -8.82 21.93 -6.29
C THR A 63 -9.96 22.92 -6.09
N LYS A 64 -10.81 23.11 -7.09
CA LYS A 64 -11.94 24.05 -7.01
C LYS A 64 -13.19 23.40 -6.41
N ASP A 65 -13.32 22.07 -6.57
CA ASP A 65 -14.49 21.31 -6.17
C ASP A 65 -14.15 20.28 -5.07
N PRO A 66 -14.96 20.19 -3.99
CA PRO A 66 -14.76 19.17 -2.96
C PRO A 66 -14.84 17.72 -3.43
N GLU A 67 -15.60 17.38 -4.48
CA GLU A 67 -15.59 16.01 -5.01
C GLU A 67 -14.30 15.71 -5.78
N GLU A 68 -13.83 16.66 -6.60
CA GLU A 68 -12.51 16.59 -7.23
C GLU A 68 -11.39 16.39 -6.18
N ALA A 69 -11.41 17.16 -5.09
CA ALA A 69 -10.44 17.03 -3.99
C ALA A 69 -10.36 15.60 -3.43
N LYS A 70 -11.52 14.95 -3.27
CA LYS A 70 -11.58 13.56 -2.77
C LYS A 70 -10.96 12.58 -3.76
N VAL A 71 -11.26 12.75 -5.05
CA VAL A 71 -10.72 11.88 -6.11
C VAL A 71 -9.21 12.04 -6.20
N VAL A 72 -8.71 13.28 -6.24
CA VAL A 72 -7.26 13.57 -6.30
C VAL A 72 -6.53 13.04 -5.08
N TYR A 73 -7.10 13.21 -3.89
CA TYR A 73 -6.50 12.69 -2.65
C TYR A 73 -6.44 11.16 -2.64
N CYS A 74 -7.53 10.48 -3.02
CA CYS A 74 -7.56 9.02 -3.13
C CYS A 74 -6.59 8.50 -4.19
N SER A 75 -6.51 9.15 -5.35
CA SER A 75 -5.55 8.78 -6.41
C SER A 75 -4.12 8.94 -5.92
N SER A 76 -3.79 10.06 -5.28
CA SER A 76 -2.43 10.32 -4.77
C SER A 76 -1.97 9.25 -3.77
N LEU A 77 -2.87 8.83 -2.87
CA LEU A 77 -2.59 7.71 -1.96
C LEU A 77 -2.41 6.40 -2.71
N TYR A 78 -3.29 6.10 -3.67
CA TYR A 78 -3.23 4.87 -4.47
C TYR A 78 -1.96 4.79 -5.33
N ASP A 79 -1.57 5.89 -5.97
CA ASP A 79 -0.36 5.99 -6.78
C ASP A 79 0.90 5.77 -5.93
N SER A 80 0.92 6.33 -4.71
CA SER A 80 1.99 6.07 -3.75
C SER A 80 2.05 4.60 -3.32
N VAL A 81 0.91 3.95 -3.06
CA VAL A 81 0.86 2.51 -2.76
C VAL A 81 1.39 1.70 -3.93
N ASN A 82 0.99 2.01 -5.17
CA ASN A 82 1.46 1.31 -6.36
C ASN A 82 2.95 1.49 -6.60
N GLN A 83 3.48 2.71 -6.43
CA GLN A 83 4.92 2.98 -6.54
C GLN A 83 5.71 2.11 -5.55
N GLN A 84 5.30 2.08 -4.29
CA GLN A 84 5.91 1.25 -3.26
C GLN A 84 5.79 -0.25 -3.58
N TYR A 85 4.59 -0.69 -3.98
CA TYR A 85 4.33 -2.09 -4.33
C TYR A 85 5.19 -2.57 -5.51
N ASN A 86 5.42 -1.71 -6.51
CA ASN A 86 6.27 -2.04 -7.65
C ASN A 86 7.75 -2.20 -7.24
N VAL A 87 8.24 -1.39 -6.30
CA VAL A 87 9.58 -1.56 -5.71
C VAL A 87 9.68 -2.90 -4.98
N LEU A 88 8.70 -3.22 -4.12
CA LEU A 88 8.63 -4.52 -3.42
C LEU A 88 8.58 -5.70 -4.40
N LYS A 89 7.77 -5.60 -5.45
CA LYS A 89 7.66 -6.60 -6.51
C LYS A 89 8.98 -6.78 -7.25
N SER A 90 9.69 -5.69 -7.55
CA SER A 90 11.01 -5.75 -8.17
C SER A 90 12.06 -6.41 -7.26
N ALA A 91 12.00 -6.13 -5.96
CA ALA A 91 12.90 -6.74 -4.97
C ALA A 91 12.69 -8.25 -4.86
N ILE A 92 11.43 -8.68 -4.70
CA ILE A 92 11.06 -10.05 -4.36
C ILE A 92 10.87 -10.90 -5.62
N HIS A 93 9.94 -10.53 -6.50
CA HIS A 93 9.67 -11.29 -7.73
C HIS A 93 10.71 -11.03 -8.82
N GLY A 94 11.25 -9.80 -8.88
CA GLY A 94 12.35 -9.45 -9.77
C GLY A 94 13.74 -9.87 -9.27
N LYS A 95 13.82 -10.47 -8.07
CA LYS A 95 15.07 -10.96 -7.44
C LYS A 95 16.18 -9.90 -7.30
N LYS A 96 15.82 -8.61 -7.25
CA LYS A 96 16.80 -7.52 -7.11
C LYS A 96 17.23 -7.27 -5.66
N GLY A 97 16.50 -7.80 -4.67
CA GLY A 97 16.78 -7.54 -3.26
C GLY A 97 16.85 -6.04 -2.95
N LEU A 98 17.83 -5.62 -2.15
CA LEU A 98 18.03 -4.21 -1.78
C LEU A 98 18.33 -3.28 -2.96
N LYS A 99 18.82 -3.82 -4.11
CA LYS A 99 19.10 -3.03 -5.33
C LYS A 99 17.82 -2.54 -6.03
N ALA A 100 16.65 -2.97 -5.60
CA ALA A 100 15.37 -2.42 -6.07
C ALA A 100 15.03 -1.05 -5.46
N SER A 101 15.76 -0.63 -4.41
CA SER A 101 15.52 0.66 -3.74
C SER A 101 15.57 1.83 -4.72
N THR A 102 14.76 2.83 -4.45
CA THR A 102 14.69 4.09 -5.20
C THR A 102 14.94 5.26 -4.24
N PRO A 103 15.11 6.51 -4.73
CA PRO A 103 15.25 7.67 -3.85
C PRO A 103 14.08 7.85 -2.87
N THR A 104 12.90 7.32 -3.18
CA THR A 104 11.68 7.43 -2.36
C THR A 104 11.36 6.17 -1.56
N VAL A 105 12.01 5.03 -1.84
CA VAL A 105 11.77 3.74 -1.17
C VAL A 105 13.10 3.08 -0.87
N SER A 106 13.53 3.15 0.39
CA SER A 106 14.76 2.51 0.88
C SER A 106 14.45 1.16 1.52
N LEU A 107 14.87 0.07 0.89
CA LEU A 107 14.64 -1.27 1.40
C LEU A 107 15.70 -1.68 2.43
N SER A 108 15.30 -2.49 3.40
CA SER A 108 16.18 -3.13 4.38
C SER A 108 15.60 -4.47 4.82
N GLN A 109 16.42 -5.32 5.44
CA GLN A 109 16.00 -6.56 6.11
C GLN A 109 16.47 -6.50 7.56
N PRO A 110 15.75 -5.82 8.46
CA PRO A 110 16.23 -5.47 9.80
C PRO A 110 16.39 -6.65 10.77
N TRP A 111 16.15 -7.88 10.30
CA TRP A 111 16.42 -9.12 11.01
C TRP A 111 17.74 -9.79 10.58
N GLN A 112 18.35 -9.34 9.47
CA GLN A 112 19.68 -9.76 9.05
C GLN A 112 20.69 -8.78 9.66
N SER A 113 21.06 -9.04 10.92
CA SER A 113 22.20 -8.42 11.59
C SER A 113 23.49 -9.14 11.22
#